data_AF-A0A139CCU1-F1
#
_entry.id   AF-A0A139CCU1-F1
#
_cell.length_a   1.000
_cell.length_b   1.000
_cell.length_c   1.000
_cell.angle_alpha   90.00
_cell.angle_beta   90.00
_cell.angle_gamma   90.00
#
_symmetry.space_group_name_H-M   'P 1'
#
loop_
_entity.id
_entity.type
_entity.pdbx_description
1 polymer ?
#
loop_
_entity_poly.entity_id
_entity_poly.type
_entity_poly.pdbx_seq_one_letter_code
_entity_poly.pdbx_strand_id
1 'polypeptide(L)' 'MKTAEKYKEYKGPEDLPGMLRPKDVSSYLGINATAGYDILKRSDVGSFKIGKKWLISKKEFLRWIEEQSQQ' A
#
# COMPACT_ATOMS: atom_id res chain seq x y z
N MET A 1 22.19 -4.32 9.78
CA MET A 1 21.93 -2.88 9.61
C MET A 1 20.73 -2.71 8.69
N LYS A 2 19.78 -1.85 9.04
CA LYS A 2 18.49 -1.69 8.35
C LYS A 2 18.73 -1.11 6.96
N THR A 3 18.48 -1.90 5.91
CA THR A 3 18.53 -1.44 4.52
C THR A 3 17.53 -0.29 4.37
N ALA A 4 18.04 0.94 4.25
CA ALA A 4 17.27 2.07 3.77
C ALA A 4 16.96 1.81 2.29
N GLU A 5 15.96 0.98 2.02
CA GLU A 5 15.34 0.89 0.71
C GLU A 5 14.78 2.28 0.40
N LYS A 6 15.53 3.02 -0.44
CA LYS A 6 15.16 4.26 -1.11
C LYS A 6 13.65 4.28 -1.37
N TYR A 7 12.94 5.30 -0.87
CA TYR A 7 11.52 5.50 -1.16
C TYR A 7 11.36 5.47 -2.68
N LYS A 8 10.74 4.41 -3.21
CA LYS A 8 10.45 4.33 -4.64
C LYS A 8 9.29 5.29 -4.88
N GLU A 9 9.54 6.31 -5.67
CA GLU A 9 8.50 7.18 -6.19
C GLU A 9 7.78 6.42 -7.29
N TYR A 10 6.59 5.92 -6.96
CA TYR A 10 5.72 5.27 -7.92
C TYR A 10 4.99 6.34 -8.72
N LYS A 11 5.29 6.45 -10.02
CA LYS A 11 4.68 7.46 -10.90
C LYS A 11 3.27 7.10 -11.34
N GLY A 12 2.91 5.82 -11.27
CA GLY A 12 1.64 5.33 -11.76
C GLY A 12 1.37 3.89 -11.34
N PRO A 13 0.14 3.40 -11.57
CA PRO A 13 -0.25 2.04 -11.21
C PRO A 13 0.62 1.00 -11.90
N GLU A 14 1.12 1.26 -13.11
CA GLU A 14 2.04 0.38 -13.86
C GLU A 14 3.33 0.06 -13.11
N ASP A 15 3.88 1.01 -12.34
CA ASP A 15 5.14 0.86 -11.58
C ASP A 15 4.96 0.15 -10.24
N LEU A 16 3.71 -0.04 -9.79
CA LEU A 16 3.42 -0.73 -8.55
C LEU A 16 3.75 -2.23 -8.63
N PRO A 17 4.41 -2.79 -7.58
CA PRO A 17 4.61 -4.23 -7.47
C PRO A 17 3.27 -4.96 -7.38
N GLY A 18 3.22 -6.21 -7.85
CA GLY A 18 1.99 -7.02 -7.79
C GLY A 18 1.44 -7.22 -6.38
N MET A 19 2.31 -7.17 -5.36
CA MET A 19 1.94 -7.07 -3.95
C MET A 19 2.57 -5.83 -3.33
N LEU A 20 1.76 -5.03 -2.64
CA LEU A 20 2.19 -3.84 -1.94
C LEU A 20 2.28 -4.11 -0.44
N ARG A 21 3.32 -3.56 0.18
CA ARG A 21 3.50 -3.47 1.63
C ARG A 21 3.02 -2.10 2.12
N PRO A 22 2.86 -1.90 3.45
CA PRO A 22 2.50 -0.60 4.03
C PRO A 22 3.34 0.57 3.53
N LYS A 23 4.64 0.35 3.36
CA LYS A 23 5.54 1.38 2.84
C LYS A 23 5.27 1.73 1.37
N ASP A 24 4.91 0.75 0.56
CA ASP A 24 4.64 0.94 -0.88
C ASP A 24 3.32 1.74 -1.03
N VAL A 25 2.30 1.41 -0.20
CA VAL A 25 1.05 2.18 -0.08
C VAL A 25 1.31 3.62 0.37
N SER A 26 2.13 3.79 1.41
CA SER A 26 2.46 5.11 1.95
C SER A 26 3.15 5.98 0.90
N SER A 27 4.11 5.41 0.18
CA SER A 27 4.82 6.10 -0.91
C SER A 27 3.91 6.43 -2.08
N TYR A 28 3.00 5.54 -2.48
CA TYR A 28 2.07 5.80 -3.59
C TYR A 28 1.05 6.89 -3.27
N LEU A 29 0.51 6.90 -2.04
CA LEU A 29 -0.48 7.89 -1.60
C LEU A 29 0.15 9.22 -1.13
N GLY A 30 1.47 9.30 -1.03
CA GLY A 30 2.16 10.48 -0.49
C GLY A 30 1.88 10.73 1.00
N ILE A 31 1.54 9.69 1.76
CA ILE A 31 1.21 9.77 3.19
C ILE A 31 2.35 9.22 4.05
N ASN A 32 2.29 9.47 5.36
CA ASN A 32 3.26 8.91 6.28
C ASN A 32 3.11 7.38 6.43
N ALA A 33 4.19 6.73 6.87
CA ALA A 33 4.25 5.27 7.00
C ALA A 33 3.20 4.67 7.97
N THR A 34 2.81 5.42 8.99
CA THR A 34 1.80 5.00 9.97
C THR A 34 0.42 4.96 9.34
N ALA A 35 0.07 5.99 8.56
CA ALA A 35 -1.20 6.08 7.85
C ALA A 35 -1.35 4.94 6.83
N GLY A 36 -0.31 4.64 6.04
CA GLY A 36 -0.37 3.50 5.10
C GLY A 36 -0.46 2.13 5.80
N TYR A 37 0.10 2.01 7.01
CA TYR A 37 -0.07 0.80 7.83
C TYR A 37 -1.49 0.69 8.40
N ASP A 38 -2.07 1.80 8.82
CA ASP A 38 -3.45 1.84 9.32
C ASP A 38 -4.45 1.48 8.23
N ILE A 39 -4.29 2.04 7.02
CA ILE A 39 -5.09 1.67 5.84
C ILE A 39 -5.05 0.15 5.63
N LEU A 40 -3.87 -0.45 5.59
CA LEU A 40 -3.75 -1.91 5.42
C LEU A 40 -4.26 -2.73 6.60
N LYS A 41 -4.57 -2.14 7.75
CA LYS A 41 -5.24 -2.84 8.85
C LYS A 41 -6.77 -2.78 8.75
N ARG A 42 -7.32 -1.88 7.94
CA ARG A 42 -8.77 -1.73 7.77
C ARG A 42 -9.33 -2.93 7.01
N SER A 43 -10.53 -3.36 7.39
CA SER A 43 -11.20 -4.49 6.76
C SER A 43 -11.71 -4.20 5.35
N ASP A 44 -11.81 -2.92 4.97
CA ASP A 44 -12.35 -2.46 3.69
C ASP A 44 -11.39 -2.65 2.51
N VAL A 45 -10.07 -2.71 2.77
CA VAL A 45 -9.05 -2.64 1.71
C VAL A 45 -8.73 -4.02 1.11
N GLY A 46 -9.22 -5.11 1.70
CA GLY A 46 -8.90 -6.47 1.24
C GLY A 46 -7.43 -6.86 1.44
N SER A 47 -6.75 -6.25 2.41
CA SER A 47 -5.37 -6.60 2.77
C SER A 47 -5.32 -7.94 3.54
N PHE A 48 -4.17 -8.60 3.50
CA PHE A 48 -3.91 -9.82 4.23
C PHE A 48 -2.56 -9.78 4.94
N LYS A 49 -2.44 -10.61 5.97
CA LYS A 49 -1.23 -10.68 6.79
C LYS A 49 -0.52 -12.00 6.58
N ILE A 50 0.73 -11.95 6.10
CA ILE A 50 1.63 -13.11 6.03
C ILE A 50 2.67 -12.99 7.14
N GLY A 51 2.54 -13.86 8.16
CA GLY A 51 3.37 -13.82 9.35
C GLY A 51 3.23 -12.49 10.10
N LYS A 52 4.28 -11.64 10.07
CA LYS A 52 4.30 -10.31 10.70
C LYS A 52 4.11 -9.15 9.70
N LYS A 53 3.97 -9.43 8.41
CA LYS A 53 3.91 -8.43 7.35
C LYS A 53 2.49 -8.30 6.80
N TRP A 54 2.02 -7.07 6.64
CA TRP A 54 0.80 -6.76 5.90
C TRP A 54 1.12 -6.62 4.42
N LEU A 55 0.23 -7.15 3.60
CA LEU A 55 0.32 -7.18 2.16
C LEU A 55 -1.06 -6.92 1.57
N ILE A 56 -1.10 -6.30 0.40
CA ILE A 56 -2.30 -6.15 -0.41
C ILE A 56 -1.92 -6.42 -1.86
N SER A 57 -2.82 -7.00 -2.64
CA SER A 57 -2.57 -7.13 -4.08
C SER A 57 -2.74 -5.79 -4.78
N LYS A 58 -1.98 -5.56 -5.85
CA LYS A 58 -2.12 -4.35 -6.67
C LYS A 58 -3.56 -4.12 -7.15
N LYS A 59 -4.27 -5.19 -7.50
CA LYS A 59 -5.66 -5.11 -7.97
C LYS A 59 -6.60 -4.61 -6.88
N GLU A 60 -6.53 -5.22 -5.69
CA GLU A 60 -7.37 -4.82 -4.55
C GLU A 60 -7.06 -3.39 -4.10
N PHE A 61 -5.77 -3.02 -4.08
CA PHE A 61 -5.37 -1.67 -3.70
C PHE A 61 -5.91 -0.61 -4.66
N LEU A 62 -5.81 -0.83 -5.98
CA LEU A 62 -6.33 0.13 -6.98
C LEU A 62 -7.85 0.23 -6.90
N ARG A 63 -8.55 -0.90 -6.77
CA ARG A 63 -10.00 -0.93 -6.58
C ARG A 63 -10.40 -0.10 -5.35
N TRP A 64 -9.70 -0.28 -4.23
CA TRP A 64 -9.98 0.48 -3.02
C TRP A 64 -9.76 1.99 -3.23
N ILE A 65 -8.73 2.41 -3.96
CA ILE A 65 -8.52 3.84 -4.30
C ILE A 65 -9.71 4.39 -5.09
N GLU A 66 -10.18 3.65 -6.10
CA GLU A 66 -11.34 4.05 -6.89
C GLU A 66 -12.59 4.19 -6.00
N GLU A 67 -12.83 3.25 -5.09
CA GLU A 67 -13.94 3.30 -4.13
C GLU A 67 -13.83 4.51 -3.17
N GLN A 68 -12.62 4.90 -2.75
CA GLN A 68 -12.41 6.09 -1.92
C GLN A 68 -12.55 7.40 -2.70
N SER A 69 -12.23 7.42 -4.01
CA SER A 69 -12.37 8.61 -4.84
C SER A 69 -13.83 8.95 -5.20
N GLN A 70 -14.75 8.00 -5.01
CA GLN A 70 -16.18 8.20 -5.27
C GLN A 70 -17.00 8.63 -4.04
N GLN A 71 -16.35 8.89 -2.89
CA GLN A 71 -17.01 9.39 -1.66
C GLN A 71 -17.01 10.91 -1.53
#